data_AF-A0AAV3WNG0-F1
#
_entry.id   AF-A0AAV3WNG0-F1
#
_cell.length_a   1.000
_cell.length_b   1.000
_cell.length_c   1.000
_cell.angle_alpha   90.00
_cell.angle_beta   90.00
_cell.angle_gamma   90.00
#
_symmetry.space_group_name_H-M   'P 1'
#
loop_
_entity.id
_entity.type
_entity.pdbx_description
1 polymer ?
#
loop_
_entity_poly.entity_id
_entity_poly.type
_entity_poly.pdbx_seq_one_letter_code
_entity_poly.pdbx_strand_id
1 'polypeptide(L)'
;MEIIMIEGTVISDEIKVLKTDNGVPLCRFTFSANSTNLNCLITGKIAYTFLYEVENNTVLSLTGKINRKNQFIVLQYFILKKPTYFGKIFNYKGHALPFSKNY
;
A
#
# COMPACT_ATOMS: atom_id res chain seq x y z
N MET A 1 10.56 17.90 -12.99
CA MET A 1 9.85 16.68 -12.54
C MET A 1 8.73 17.13 -11.61
N GLU A 2 7.49 16.93 -12.04
CA GLU A 2 6.28 17.37 -11.34
C GLU A 2 5.93 16.45 -10.18
N ILE A 3 5.39 17.02 -9.10
CA ILE A 3 4.82 16.27 -7.97
C ILE A 3 3.33 16.17 -8.20
N ILE A 4 2.79 14.96 -8.12
CA ILE A 4 1.40 14.65 -8.38
C ILE A 4 0.76 14.17 -7.07
N MET A 5 -0.45 14.65 -6.81
CA MET A 5 -1.32 14.14 -5.75
C MET A 5 -2.46 13.35 -6.40
N ILE A 6 -2.71 12.14 -5.89
CA ILE A 6 -3.74 11.26 -6.44
C ILE A 6 -4.42 10.47 -5.32
N GLU A 7 -5.75 10.36 -5.42
CA GLU A 7 -6.57 9.57 -4.51
C GLU A 7 -7.08 8.31 -5.20
N GLY A 8 -7.33 7.26 -4.41
CA GLY A 8 -7.69 5.97 -4.95
C GLY A 8 -7.58 4.85 -3.92
N THR A 9 -7.61 3.62 -4.42
CA THR A 9 -7.73 2.43 -3.58
C THR A 9 -6.60 1.45 -3.86
N VAL A 10 -6.05 0.86 -2.80
CA VAL A 10 -5.09 -0.25 -2.92
C VAL A 10 -5.84 -1.50 -3.35
N ILE A 11 -5.44 -2.08 -4.48
CA ILE A 11 -6.09 -3.27 -5.05
C ILE A 11 -5.19 -4.52 -5.00
N SER A 12 -3.95 -4.39 -4.53
CA SER A 12 -3.11 -5.56 -4.27
C SER A 12 -3.57 -6.29 -3.01
N ASP A 13 -3.70 -7.61 -3.10
CA ASP A 13 -3.98 -8.47 -1.94
C ASP A 13 -2.92 -8.32 -0.85
N GLU A 14 -1.65 -8.23 -1.27
CA GLU A 14 -0.51 -8.08 -0.37
C GLU A 14 0.49 -7.04 -0.91
N ILE A 15 1.11 -6.30 0.02
CA ILE A 15 2.20 -5.37 -0.28
C ILE A 15 3.50 -6.15 -0.39
N LYS A 16 4.13 -6.13 -1.56
CA LYS A 16 5.36 -6.89 -1.82
C LYS A 16 6.57 -6.11 -1.34
N VAL A 17 7.34 -6.68 -0.42
CA VAL A 17 8.62 -6.12 0.03
C VAL A 17 9.74 -6.64 -0.87
N LEU A 18 10.43 -5.73 -1.57
CA LEU A 18 11.60 -6.01 -2.38
C LEU A 18 12.86 -5.84 -1.52
N LYS A 19 13.82 -6.75 -1.69
CA LYS A 19 15.12 -6.65 -1.03
C LYS A 19 15.92 -5.51 -1.65
N THR A 20 16.50 -4.67 -0.81
CA THR A 20 17.57 -3.74 -1.20
C THR A 20 18.84 -4.11 -0.44
N ASP A 21 19.99 -3.83 -1.04
CA ASP A 21 21.28 -4.25 -0.50
C ASP A 21 21.61 -3.56 0.84
N ASN A 22 20.93 -2.46 1.16
CA ASN A 22 21.18 -1.64 2.35
C ASN A 22 20.16 -1.84 3.47
N GLY A 23 19.31 -2.86 3.39
CA GLY A 23 18.29 -3.16 4.40
C GLY A 23 17.11 -2.18 4.45
N VAL A 24 17.07 -1.20 3.55
CA VAL A 24 15.94 -0.25 3.44
C VAL A 24 14.80 -0.91 2.68
N PRO A 25 13.57 -0.97 3.22
CA PRO A 25 12.47 -1.62 2.54
C PRO A 25 12.08 -0.85 1.28
N LEU A 26 11.83 -1.58 0.21
CA LEU A 26 11.19 -1.07 -0.99
C LEU A 26 9.89 -1.85 -1.18
N CYS A 27 8.77 -1.23 -0.84
CA CYS A 27 7.45 -1.86 -0.95
C CYS A 27 6.84 -1.54 -2.31
N ARG A 28 6.28 -2.57 -2.95
CA ARG A 28 5.54 -2.47 -4.22
C ARG A 28 4.09 -2.87 -4.00
N PHE A 29 3.19 -2.08 -4.57
CA PHE A 29 1.76 -2.35 -4.56
C PHE A 29 1.08 -1.77 -5.82
N THR A 30 -0.14 -2.23 -6.07
CA THR A 30 -0.99 -1.73 -7.16
C THR A 30 -2.08 -0.85 -6.58
N PHE A 31 -2.23 0.34 -7.16
CA PHE A 31 -3.17 1.35 -6.73
C PHE A 31 -4.11 1.69 -7.88
N SER A 32 -5.41 1.64 -7.64
CA SER A 32 -6.41 2.02 -8.63
C SER A 32 -6.88 3.45 -8.37
N ALA A 33 -6.70 4.32 -9.36
CA ALA A 33 -7.13 5.72 -9.30
C ALA A 33 -7.69 6.14 -10.65
N ASN A 34 -8.82 6.84 -10.66
CA ASN A 34 -9.49 7.29 -11.89
C ASN A 34 -9.61 6.18 -12.96
N SER A 35 -10.03 4.98 -12.54
CA SER A 35 -10.17 3.79 -13.40
C SER A 35 -8.86 3.28 -14.03
N THR A 36 -7.70 3.75 -13.57
CA THR A 36 -6.38 3.31 -14.02
C THR A 36 -5.61 2.63 -12.90
N ASN A 37 -4.93 1.53 -13.23
CA ASN A 37 -4.08 0.82 -12.28
C ASN A 37 -2.63 1.32 -12.39
N LEU A 38 -2.10 1.80 -11.28
CA LEU A 38 -0.75 2.31 -11.13
C LEU A 38 0.11 1.31 -10.36
N ASN A 39 1.32 1.07 -10.86
CA ASN A 39 2.36 0.38 -10.10
C ASN A 39 3.03 1.39 -9.19
N CYS A 40 2.84 1.24 -7.88
CA CYS A 40 3.38 2.14 -6.88
C CYS A 40 4.60 1.53 -6.17
N LEU A 41 5.54 2.40 -5.82
CA LEU A 41 6.72 2.08 -5.05
C LEU A 41 6.86 3.07 -3.90
N ILE A 42 7.10 2.56 -2.69
CA ILE A 42 7.38 3.35 -1.50
C ILE A 42 8.64 2.79 -0.82
N THR A 43 9.53 3.66 -0.35
CA THR A 43 10.80 3.25 0.26
C THR A 43 11.16 4.11 1.47
N GLY A 44 12.22 3.74 2.18
CA GLY A 44 12.68 4.44 3.37
C GLY A 44 11.87 4.10 4.62
N LYS A 45 11.94 4.97 5.63
CA LYS A 45 11.27 4.75 6.92
C LYS A 45 9.74 4.65 6.78
N ILE A 46 9.15 5.43 5.88
CA ILE A 46 7.71 5.44 5.63
C ILE A 46 7.19 4.10 5.11
N ALA A 47 8.03 3.31 4.42
CA ALA A 47 7.62 2.02 3.88
C ALA A 47 7.44 0.94 4.95
N TYR A 48 8.11 1.06 6.10
CA TYR A 48 7.87 0.18 7.26
C TYR A 48 6.46 0.41 7.80
N THR A 49 6.12 1.66 8.14
CA THR A 49 4.79 2.00 8.67
C THR A 49 3.69 1.63 7.66
N PHE A 50 3.93 1.94 6.38
CA PHE A 50 3.00 1.60 5.30
C PHE A 50 2.70 0.10 5.24
N LEU A 51 3.69 -0.76 5.43
CA LEU A 51 3.52 -2.23 5.39
C LEU A 51 2.56 -2.74 6.47
N TYR A 52 2.53 -2.10 7.63
CA TYR A 52 1.66 -2.52 8.74
C TYR A 52 0.27 -1.89 8.67
N GLU A 53 0.17 -0.70 8.10
CA GLU A 53 -1.08 0.04 8.09
C GLU A 53 -1.93 -0.26 6.85
N VAL A 54 -1.30 -0.48 5.71
CA VAL A 54 -2.01 -0.52 4.43
C VAL A 54 -2.26 -1.95 3.99
N GLU A 55 -3.53 -2.24 3.69
CA GLU A 55 -3.97 -3.53 3.16
C GLU A 55 -4.91 -3.34 1.96
N ASN A 56 -5.31 -4.45 1.33
CA ASN A 56 -6.27 -4.44 0.21
C ASN A 56 -7.54 -3.66 0.60
N ASN A 57 -8.07 -2.87 -0.33
CA ASN A 57 -9.23 -1.98 -0.18
C ASN A 57 -9.04 -0.78 0.75
N THR A 58 -7.79 -0.48 1.15
CA THR A 58 -7.48 0.79 1.83
C THR A 58 -7.56 1.94 0.82
N VAL A 59 -8.30 3.00 1.16
CA VAL A 59 -8.36 4.23 0.36
C VAL A 59 -7.29 5.19 0.85
N LEU A 60 -6.44 5.65 -0.08
CA LEU A 60 -5.30 6.50 0.22
C LEU A 60 -5.33 7.78 -0.63
N SER A 61 -4.74 8.84 -0.09
CA SER A 61 -4.22 9.96 -0.88
C SER A 61 -2.70 9.82 -0.96
N LEU A 62 -2.16 9.74 -2.17
CA LEU A 62 -0.74 9.57 -2.44
C LEU A 62 -0.16 10.84 -3.05
N THR A 63 0.96 11.31 -2.51
CA THR A 63 1.76 12.37 -3.11
C THR A 63 3.08 11.79 -3.58
N GLY A 64 3.43 12.00 -4.84
CA GLY A 64 4.54 11.30 -5.46
C GLY A 64 4.93 11.81 -6.83
N LYS A 65 5.76 11.02 -7.52
CA LYS A 65 6.29 11.33 -8.85
C LYS A 65 6.27 10.09 -9.73
N ILE A 66 6.05 10.25 -11.03
CA ILE A 66 6.20 9.15 -11.98
C ILE A 66 7.65 9.05 -12.42
N ASN A 67 8.24 7.85 -12.33
CA ASN A 67 9.59 7.59 -12.79
C ASN A 67 9.63 7.28 -14.30
N ARG A 68 10.84 7.12 -14.86
CA ARG A 68 11.04 6.79 -16.29
C ARG A 68 10.46 5.44 -16.71
N LYS A 69 10.15 4.54 -15.76
CA LYS A 69 9.52 3.23 -15.98
C LYS A 69 7.99 3.26 -15.80
N ASN A 70 7.40 4.47 -15.76
CA ASN A 70 5.97 4.68 -15.54
C ASN A 70 5.45 4.08 -14.21
N GLN A 71 6.29 4.11 -13.18
CA GLN A 71 5.93 3.70 -11.82
C GLN A 71 5.73 4.95 -10.96
N PHE A 72 4.72 4.92 -10.10
CA PHE A 72 4.43 6.00 -9.18
C PHE A 72 5.28 5.84 -7.91
N ILE A 73 6.24 6.73 -7.72
CA ILE A 73 7.09 6.78 -6.54
C ILE A 73 6.38 7.62 -5.47
N VAL A 74 5.97 6.96 -4.40
CA VAL A 74 5.28 7.58 -3.27
C VAL A 74 6.31 8.29 -2.39
N LEU A 75 6.10 9.59 -2.18
CA LEU A 75 6.88 10.42 -1.26
C LEU A 75 6.15 10.58 0.08
N GLN A 76 4.83 10.65 0.05
CA GLN A 76 3.96 10.77 1.22
C GLN A 76 2.61 10.09 0.93
N TYR A 77 1.98 9.57 1.98
CA TYR A 77 0.63 9.01 1.91
C TYR A 77 -0.21 9.46 3.10
N PHE A 78 -1.52 9.52 2.89
CA PHE A 78 -2.52 9.66 3.94
C PHE A 78 -3.58 8.58 3.76
N ILE A 79 -4.02 7.99 4.88
CA ILE A 79 -5.11 7.03 4.87
C ILE A 79 -6.43 7.79 5.01
N LEU A 80 -7.25 7.73 3.97
CA LEU A 80 -8.57 8.33 3.95
C LEU A 80 -9.62 7.39 4.57
N LYS A 81 -9.49 6.09 4.27
CA LYS A 81 -10.41 5.06 4.77
C LYS A 81 -9.71 3.70 4.85
N LYS A 82 -9.84 3.03 6.00
CA LYS A 82 -9.47 1.62 6.15
C LYS A 82 -10.57 0.71 5.58
N PRO A 83 -10.25 -0.48 5.09
CA PRO A 83 -11.26 -1.43 4.66
C PRO A 83 -12.18 -1.81 5.81
N THR A 84 -13.44 -2.09 5.48
CA THR A 84 -14.43 -2.56 6.44
C THR A 84 -14.24 -4.05 6.68
N TYR A 85 -14.03 -4.43 7.93
CA TYR A 85 -13.75 -5.82 8.32
C TYR A 85 -15.00 -6.60 8.75
N PHE A 86 -16.14 -6.39 8.06
CA PHE A 86 -17.39 -7.02 8.46
C PHE A 86 -17.23 -8.55 8.41
N GLY A 87 -17.31 -9.22 9.57
CA GLY A 87 -17.17 -10.67 9.70
C GLY A 87 -15.74 -11.23 9.79
N LYS A 88 -14.68 -10.41 9.86
CA LYS A 88 -13.32 -10.91 10.12
C LYS A 88 -13.06 -11.10 11.62
N ILE A 89 -12.39 -12.20 11.97
CA ILE A 89 -11.91 -12.46 13.33
C ILE A 89 -10.55 -11.76 13.48
N PHE A 90 -10.37 -11.02 14.57
CA PHE A 90 -9.14 -10.30 14.86
C PHE A 90 -8.36 -10.99 15.98
N ASN A 91 -7.04 -10.89 15.93
CA ASN A 91 -6.22 -11.24 17.09
C ASN A 91 -6.37 -10.20 18.21
N TYR A 92 -5.80 -10.51 19.38
CA TYR A 92 -5.81 -9.61 20.55
C TYR A 92 -5.11 -8.26 20.32
N LYS A 93 -4.36 -8.10 19.21
CA LYS A 93 -3.70 -6.85 18.79
C LYS A 93 -4.50 -6.08 17.74
N GLY A 94 -5.72 -6.52 17.40
CA GLY A 94 -6.57 -5.86 16.42
C GLY A 94 -6.16 -6.10 14.96
N HIS A 95 -5.31 -7.09 14.66
CA HIS A 95 -5.01 -7.48 13.29
C HIS A 95 -5.96 -8.58 12.83
N ALA A 96 -6.50 -8.47 11.61
CA ALA A 96 -7.32 -9.52 11.04
C ALA A 96 -6.52 -10.83 10.96
N LEU A 97 -7.08 -11.92 11.48
CA LEU A 97 -6.45 -13.22 11.34
C LEU A 97 -6.50 -13.64 9.86
N PRO A 98 -5.42 -14.20 9.31
CA PRO A 98 -5.50 -14.84 8.00
C PRO A 98 -6.58 -15.94 8.12
N PHE A 99 -7.49 -16.02 7.14
CA PHE A 99 -8.51 -17.06 7.12
C PHE A 99 -7.86 -18.40 7.43
N SER A 100 -8.25 -19.05 8.53
CA SER A 100 -7.84 -20.43 8.75
C SER A 100 -8.35 -21.22 7.55
N LYS A 101 -7.44 -21.82 6.78
CA LYS A 101 -7.82 -22.92 5.91
C LYS A 101 -8.46 -23.96 6.82
N ASN A 102 -9.78 -24.06 6.78
CA ASN A 102 -10.49 -25.19 7.35
C ASN A 102 -10.01 -26.41 6.56
N TYR A 103 -9.29 -27.30 7.24
CA TYR A 103 -9.05 -28.66 6.78
C TYR A 103 -10.36 -29.46 6.91
#